data_AF-A0A6I4XIA6-F1
#
_entry.id   AF-A0A6I4XIA6-F1
#
_cell.length_a   1.000
_cell.length_b   1.000
_cell.length_c   1.000
_cell.angle_alpha   90.00
_cell.angle_beta   90.00
_cell.angle_gamma   90.00
#
_symmetry.space_group_name_H-M   'P 1'
#
loop_
_entity.id
_entity.type
_entity.pdbx_description
1 polymer ?
#
loop_
_entity_poly.entity_id
_entity_poly.type
_entity_poly.pdbx_seq_one_letter_code
_entity_poly.pdbx_strand_id
1 'polypeptide(L)'
;MMALSAIEENGPVKLVSPEEIAAEDFFLPAAMMGAPSVAIEKFPKGDEFVRVFEKLGKYLDQETIAGTFPMEAGGVNSMIPIVVAAKLGIPLVDCDGMGRAFPELPMVTFHLNGMSATPMAITDEKGNIGIMETIDNTWTERLARVQTVEMGASALVSIYPATGKQLQDYGIHNIVTLSEEIGKVIRGTYADEQEKRQALVEVTDGFELFQGKILDVEREVKGGFNLGRVKLSGLNSDAGSAA
;
A
#
# COMPACT_ATOMS: atom_id res chain seq x y z
N MET A 1 -1.18 -15.45 -6.67
CA MET A 1 -1.00 -14.14 -5.97
C MET A 1 -1.90 -14.16 -4.75
N MET A 2 -1.43 -13.71 -3.58
CA MET A 2 -2.13 -13.89 -2.29
C MET A 2 -3.57 -13.35 -2.27
N ALA A 3 -3.81 -12.16 -2.84
CA ALA A 3 -5.15 -11.57 -2.91
C ALA A 3 -6.11 -12.41 -3.76
N LEU A 4 -5.68 -12.91 -4.93
CA LEU A 4 -6.50 -13.78 -5.77
C LEU A 4 -6.85 -15.08 -5.05
N SER A 5 -5.86 -15.73 -4.41
CA SER A 5 -6.10 -16.96 -3.65
C SER A 5 -7.05 -16.73 -2.47
N ALA A 6 -6.92 -15.60 -1.76
CA ALA A 6 -7.84 -15.25 -0.68
C ALA A 6 -9.28 -15.06 -1.19
N ILE A 7 -9.47 -14.42 -2.35
CA ILE A 7 -10.78 -14.24 -2.98
C ILE A 7 -11.36 -15.58 -3.46
N GLU A 8 -10.54 -16.44 -4.07
CA GLU A 8 -10.97 -17.78 -4.51
C GLU A 8 -11.45 -18.64 -3.34
N GLU A 9 -10.77 -18.54 -2.18
CA GLU A 9 -11.09 -19.33 -0.98
C GLU A 9 -12.27 -18.76 -0.18
N ASN A 10 -12.42 -17.43 -0.08
CA ASN A 10 -13.34 -16.79 0.87
C ASN A 10 -14.47 -16.00 0.19
N GLY A 11 -14.40 -15.82 -1.13
CA GLY A 11 -15.36 -15.05 -1.91
C GLY A 11 -14.90 -13.64 -2.26
N PRO A 12 -15.69 -12.92 -3.08
CA PRO A 12 -15.35 -11.58 -3.54
C PRO A 12 -15.35 -10.56 -2.40
N VAL A 13 -14.43 -9.61 -2.48
CA VAL A 13 -14.38 -8.45 -1.56
C VAL A 13 -15.31 -7.36 -2.07
N LYS A 14 -16.17 -6.83 -1.19
CA LYS A 14 -16.98 -5.66 -1.50
C LYS A 14 -16.11 -4.40 -1.42
N LEU A 15 -15.94 -3.72 -2.55
CA LEU A 15 -15.38 -2.38 -2.60
C LEU A 15 -16.49 -1.35 -2.26
N VAL A 16 -16.19 -0.38 -1.41
CA VAL A 16 -17.11 0.70 -1.03
C VAL A 16 -16.44 2.06 -1.19
N SER A 17 -17.19 3.06 -1.63
CA SER A 17 -16.71 4.44 -1.68
C SER A 17 -16.57 5.00 -0.27
N PRO A 18 -15.61 5.93 -0.02
CA PRO A 18 -15.56 6.72 1.21
C PRO A 18 -16.87 7.45 1.53
N GLU A 19 -17.72 7.74 0.54
CA GLU A 19 -19.03 8.38 0.75
C GLU A 19 -20.10 7.43 1.30
N GLU A 20 -19.92 6.11 1.17
CA GLU A 20 -20.89 5.09 1.59
C GLU A 20 -20.71 4.64 3.05
N ILE A 21 -19.58 4.97 3.68
CA ILE A 21 -19.27 4.59 5.06
C ILE A 21 -19.81 5.58 6.08
N ALA A 22 -20.20 5.10 7.28
CA ALA A 22 -20.65 6.00 8.34
C ALA A 22 -19.48 6.77 8.94
N ALA A 23 -19.71 8.00 9.36
CA ALA A 23 -18.65 8.89 9.87
C ALA A 23 -18.01 8.35 11.17
N GLU A 24 -18.82 7.69 11.98
CA GLU A 24 -18.48 7.09 13.27
C GLU A 24 -17.93 5.65 13.18
N ASP A 25 -18.03 5.01 12.02
CA ASP A 25 -17.49 3.67 11.81
C ASP A 25 -15.97 3.67 11.98
N PHE A 26 -15.42 2.54 12.44
CA PHE A 26 -14.00 2.40 12.71
C PHE A 26 -13.31 1.46 11.72
N PHE A 27 -12.15 1.86 11.23
CA PHE A 27 -11.41 1.20 10.16
C PHE A 27 -9.95 1.02 10.55
N LEU A 28 -9.39 -0.12 10.14
CA LEU A 28 -7.97 -0.42 10.32
C LEU A 28 -7.38 -0.87 8.98
N PRO A 29 -6.15 -0.47 8.62
CA PRO A 29 -5.44 -1.05 7.51
C PRO A 29 -4.48 -2.15 7.98
N ALA A 30 -4.02 -2.97 7.05
CA ALA A 30 -2.86 -3.81 7.23
C ALA A 30 -1.88 -3.58 6.07
N ALA A 31 -0.60 -3.44 6.39
CA ALA A 31 0.47 -3.17 5.43
C ALA A 31 1.73 -3.94 5.82
N MET A 32 2.71 -3.96 4.93
CA MET A 32 4.05 -4.49 5.15
C MET A 32 5.04 -3.35 5.31
N MET A 33 5.89 -3.46 6.33
CA MET A 33 7.10 -2.67 6.51
C MET A 33 8.33 -3.53 6.23
N GLY A 34 9.33 -2.99 5.55
CA GLY A 34 10.60 -3.66 5.29
C GLY A 34 11.00 -3.64 3.82
N ALA A 35 11.92 -4.54 3.45
CA ALA A 35 12.46 -4.59 2.10
C ALA A 35 11.60 -5.50 1.20
N PRO A 36 11.03 -4.98 0.08
CA PRO A 36 10.25 -5.81 -0.85
C PRO A 36 11.04 -6.99 -1.43
N SER A 37 12.36 -6.85 -1.61
CA SER A 37 13.24 -7.93 -2.07
C SER A 37 13.26 -9.10 -1.09
N VAL A 38 13.22 -8.84 0.22
CA VAL A 38 13.19 -9.87 1.25
C VAL A 38 11.85 -10.60 1.25
N ALA A 39 10.74 -9.90 1.01
CA ALA A 39 9.40 -10.50 0.95
C ALA A 39 9.23 -11.55 -0.17
N ILE A 40 10.13 -11.56 -1.16
CA ILE A 40 10.15 -12.58 -2.23
C ILE A 40 10.76 -13.89 -1.73
N GLU A 41 11.75 -13.84 -0.83
CA GLU A 41 12.47 -15.01 -0.31
C GLU A 41 11.91 -15.48 1.04
N LYS A 42 11.39 -14.54 1.83
CA LYS A 42 10.81 -14.77 3.15
C LYS A 42 9.31 -14.99 3.01
N PHE A 43 8.94 -16.22 2.68
CA PHE A 43 7.55 -16.59 2.42
C PHE A 43 6.64 -16.27 3.61
N PRO A 44 5.48 -15.63 3.38
CA PRO A 44 4.50 -15.40 4.42
C PRO A 44 3.92 -16.72 4.93
N LYS A 45 3.62 -16.79 6.22
CA LYS A 45 2.90 -17.93 6.82
C LYS A 45 1.41 -17.84 6.50
N GLY A 46 0.89 -16.62 6.29
CA GLY A 46 -0.44 -16.33 5.80
C GLY A 46 -1.45 -15.93 6.87
N ASP A 47 -1.17 -16.17 8.16
CA ASP A 47 -2.00 -15.73 9.28
C ASP A 47 -1.64 -14.33 9.78
N GLU A 48 -0.42 -13.86 9.53
CA GLU A 48 0.10 -12.58 10.01
C GLU A 48 -0.73 -11.36 9.59
N PHE A 49 -1.35 -11.38 8.39
CA PHE A 49 -2.16 -10.27 7.88
C PHE A 49 -3.37 -9.98 8.77
N VAL A 50 -4.14 -11.03 9.10
CA VAL A 50 -5.31 -10.93 9.98
C VAL A 50 -4.86 -10.77 11.42
N ARG A 51 -3.79 -11.46 11.83
CA ARG A 51 -3.28 -11.41 13.20
C ARG A 51 -2.86 -10.01 13.62
N VAL A 52 -2.17 -9.24 12.76
CA VAL A 52 -1.78 -7.86 13.08
C VAL A 52 -2.98 -6.91 13.14
N PHE A 53 -3.92 -7.07 12.22
CA PHE A 53 -5.17 -6.31 12.15
C PHE A 53 -6.01 -6.51 13.42
N GLU A 54 -6.27 -7.77 13.80
CA GLU A 54 -7.03 -8.10 15.00
C GLU A 54 -6.32 -7.66 16.28
N LYS A 55 -4.98 -7.75 16.31
CA LYS A 55 -4.21 -7.33 17.48
C LYS A 55 -4.43 -5.85 17.78
N LEU A 56 -4.45 -5.00 16.75
CA LEU A 56 -4.71 -3.58 16.92
C LEU A 56 -6.16 -3.32 17.33
N GLY A 57 -7.14 -3.97 16.68
CA GLY A 57 -8.55 -3.85 17.04
C GLY A 57 -8.83 -4.22 18.49
N LYS A 58 -8.26 -5.34 18.96
CA LYS A 58 -8.32 -5.79 20.37
C LYS A 58 -7.66 -4.82 21.34
N TYR A 59 -6.57 -4.16 20.94
CA TYR A 59 -5.88 -3.19 21.79
C TYR A 59 -6.66 -1.88 21.94
N LEU A 60 -7.40 -1.49 20.90
CA LEU A 60 -8.23 -0.28 20.88
C LEU A 60 -9.62 -0.48 21.50
N ASP A 61 -9.88 -1.66 22.10
CA ASP A 61 -11.19 -2.09 22.60
C ASP A 61 -12.32 -1.89 21.55
N GLN A 62 -11.99 -2.08 20.27
CA GLN A 62 -12.96 -1.98 19.17
C GLN A 62 -13.56 -3.35 18.89
N GLU A 63 -14.80 -3.55 19.32
CA GLU A 63 -15.53 -4.81 19.11
C GLU A 63 -15.88 -5.03 17.62
N THR A 64 -16.06 -3.95 16.85
CA THR A 64 -16.42 -4.01 15.43
C THR A 64 -15.49 -3.11 14.61
N ILE A 65 -14.85 -3.69 13.62
CA ILE A 65 -14.11 -2.96 12.58
C ILE A 65 -14.94 -3.03 11.30
N ALA A 66 -15.44 -1.88 10.84
CA ALA A 66 -16.41 -1.79 9.77
C ALA A 66 -15.81 -2.13 8.39
N GLY A 67 -14.50 -1.99 8.23
CA GLY A 67 -13.80 -2.30 6.98
C GLY A 67 -12.29 -2.09 7.09
N THR A 68 -11.60 -2.31 5.97
CA THR A 68 -10.17 -2.03 5.83
C THR A 68 -9.90 -1.17 4.60
N PHE A 69 -8.68 -0.69 4.45
CA PHE A 69 -8.24 0.14 3.33
C PHE A 69 -6.72 -0.03 3.12
N PRO A 70 -6.21 0.18 1.90
CA PRO A 70 -4.76 0.25 1.66
C PRO A 70 -4.14 1.50 2.25
N MET A 71 -2.90 1.38 2.72
CA MET A 71 -2.10 2.55 3.12
C MET A 71 -1.48 3.27 1.93
N GLU A 72 -1.25 2.54 0.82
CA GLU A 72 -0.66 3.08 -0.39
C GLU A 72 -1.12 2.30 -1.64
N ALA A 73 -1.15 3.00 -2.77
CA ALA A 73 -1.35 2.47 -4.13
C ALA A 73 -0.09 1.77 -4.69
N GLY A 74 0.59 0.99 -3.86
CA GLY A 74 1.90 0.43 -4.15
C GLY A 74 1.97 -1.08 -3.94
N GLY A 75 2.50 -1.81 -4.93
CA GLY A 75 2.97 -3.20 -4.81
C GLY A 75 2.13 -4.09 -3.89
N VAL A 76 2.75 -4.64 -2.85
CA VAL A 76 2.10 -5.57 -1.92
C VAL A 76 1.13 -4.88 -0.95
N ASN A 77 1.35 -3.61 -0.62
CA ASN A 77 0.53 -2.87 0.35
C ASN A 77 -0.85 -2.49 -0.19
N SER A 78 -1.01 -2.42 -1.52
CA SER A 78 -2.32 -2.36 -2.16
C SER A 78 -3.07 -3.71 -2.13
N MET A 79 -2.36 -4.83 -1.95
CA MET A 79 -2.91 -6.19 -2.04
C MET A 79 -3.22 -6.81 -0.67
N ILE A 80 -2.45 -6.49 0.37
CA ILE A 80 -2.65 -7.04 1.73
C ILE A 80 -4.05 -6.74 2.30
N PRO A 81 -4.58 -5.51 2.21
CA PRO A 81 -5.93 -5.21 2.70
C PRO A 81 -7.01 -6.05 2.00
N ILE A 82 -6.82 -6.40 0.72
CA ILE A 82 -7.75 -7.29 0.00
C ILE A 82 -7.75 -8.69 0.65
N VAL A 83 -6.59 -9.20 1.06
CA VAL A 83 -6.48 -10.48 1.77
C VAL A 83 -7.20 -10.42 3.11
N VAL A 84 -7.02 -9.33 3.88
CA VAL A 84 -7.71 -9.13 5.16
C VAL A 84 -9.23 -9.04 4.97
N ALA A 85 -9.67 -8.22 4.01
CA ALA A 85 -11.08 -8.05 3.66
C ALA A 85 -11.74 -9.38 3.28
N ALA A 86 -11.09 -10.17 2.41
CA ALA A 86 -11.59 -11.47 1.98
C ALA A 86 -11.68 -12.46 3.15
N LYS A 87 -10.64 -12.56 3.98
CA LYS A 87 -10.60 -13.52 5.10
C LYS A 87 -11.58 -13.18 6.23
N LEU A 88 -11.85 -11.90 6.46
CA LEU A 88 -12.74 -11.44 7.53
C LEU A 88 -14.17 -11.15 7.06
N GLY A 89 -14.44 -11.17 5.75
CA GLY A 89 -15.75 -10.83 5.20
C GLY A 89 -16.14 -9.36 5.42
N ILE A 90 -15.16 -8.46 5.49
CA ILE A 90 -15.37 -7.01 5.68
C ILE A 90 -15.13 -6.26 4.37
N PRO A 91 -15.77 -5.09 4.15
CA PRO A 91 -15.53 -4.30 2.95
C PRO A 91 -14.14 -3.69 2.91
N LEU A 92 -13.69 -3.40 1.69
CA LEU A 92 -12.52 -2.59 1.39
C LEU A 92 -12.98 -1.19 1.00
N VAL A 93 -12.50 -0.16 1.68
CA VAL A 93 -12.80 1.24 1.32
C VAL A 93 -11.88 1.66 0.18
N ASP A 94 -12.44 2.29 -0.85
CA ASP A 94 -11.72 2.79 -2.02
C ASP A 94 -11.01 4.13 -1.71
N CYS A 95 -10.03 4.04 -0.83
CA CYS A 95 -9.12 5.13 -0.51
C CYS A 95 -7.76 4.61 -0.06
N ASP A 96 -6.75 5.47 -0.05
CA ASP A 96 -5.49 5.23 0.65
C ASP A 96 -4.99 6.50 1.36
N GLY A 97 -3.77 6.41 1.93
CA GLY A 97 -3.10 7.55 2.53
C GLY A 97 -2.05 8.22 1.63
N MET A 98 -1.73 7.71 0.43
CA MET A 98 -0.58 8.19 -0.36
C MET A 98 -0.88 8.53 -1.82
N GLY A 99 -1.85 7.88 -2.45
CA GLY A 99 -2.16 7.96 -3.88
C GLY A 99 -1.09 7.35 -4.79
N ARG A 100 0.01 6.86 -4.21
CA ARG A 100 1.21 6.31 -4.83
C ARG A 100 2.04 5.63 -3.73
N ALA A 101 3.27 5.20 -4.03
CA ALA A 101 4.17 4.65 -3.01
C ALA A 101 5.24 5.67 -2.60
N PHE A 102 5.44 5.83 -1.29
CA PHE A 102 6.50 6.62 -0.67
C PHE A 102 7.25 5.78 0.39
N PRO A 103 8.53 6.10 0.68
CA PRO A 103 9.37 5.22 1.48
C PRO A 103 9.03 5.13 2.97
N GLU A 104 8.46 6.17 3.57
CA GLU A 104 8.34 6.30 5.02
C GLU A 104 6.87 6.44 5.47
N LEU A 105 6.55 5.89 6.65
CA LEU A 105 5.20 5.94 7.24
C LEU A 105 4.57 7.33 7.40
N PRO A 106 5.31 8.41 7.73
CA PRO A 106 4.73 9.76 7.78
C PRO A 106 4.46 10.38 6.41
N MET A 107 4.86 9.75 5.29
CA MET A 107 4.60 10.29 3.94
C MET A 107 3.18 9.97 3.44
N VAL A 108 2.19 10.13 4.32
CA VAL A 108 0.77 9.92 4.06
C VAL A 108 -0.03 11.17 4.38
N THR A 109 -1.15 11.39 3.70
CA THR A 109 -2.09 12.48 3.95
C THR A 109 -2.66 12.46 5.37
N PHE A 110 -2.81 11.28 5.97
CA PHE A 110 -3.22 11.14 7.37
C PHE A 110 -2.26 11.87 8.33
N HIS A 111 -0.95 11.72 8.12
CA HIS A 111 0.08 12.42 8.91
C HIS A 111 0.03 13.92 8.68
N LEU A 112 -0.11 14.36 7.42
CA LEU A 112 -0.24 15.77 7.08
C LEU A 112 -1.46 16.43 7.75
N ASN A 113 -2.52 15.66 7.99
CA ASN A 113 -3.72 16.08 8.71
C ASN A 113 -3.65 15.80 10.24
N GLY A 114 -2.47 15.49 10.77
CA GLY A 114 -2.24 15.36 12.21
C GLY A 114 -2.69 14.04 12.83
N MET A 115 -3.02 13.02 12.04
CA MET A 115 -3.33 11.69 12.57
C MET A 115 -2.08 11.01 13.11
N SER A 116 -2.26 10.31 14.24
CA SER A 116 -1.23 9.46 14.84
C SER A 116 -1.16 8.11 14.11
N ALA A 117 0.06 7.67 13.79
CA ALA A 117 0.32 6.32 13.31
C ALA A 117 0.15 5.27 14.42
N THR A 118 0.18 5.70 15.68
CA THR A 118 0.06 4.85 16.87
C THR A 118 -1.32 4.99 17.56
N PRO A 119 -1.80 3.94 18.26
CA PRO A 119 -1.12 2.66 18.47
C PRO A 119 -0.94 1.87 17.16
N MET A 120 0.26 1.32 16.98
CA MET A 120 0.62 0.49 15.83
C MET A 120 0.77 -0.95 16.31
N ALA A 121 0.15 -1.90 15.63
CA ALA A 121 0.50 -3.31 15.79
C ALA A 121 1.59 -3.69 14.78
N ILE A 122 2.50 -4.58 15.18
CA ILE A 122 3.58 -5.10 14.32
C ILE A 122 3.79 -6.59 14.60
N THR A 123 3.97 -7.40 13.55
CA THR A 123 4.17 -8.85 13.66
C THR A 123 5.08 -9.40 12.55
N ASP A 124 5.71 -10.54 12.81
CA ASP A 124 6.44 -11.32 11.81
C ASP A 124 5.74 -12.67 11.52
N GLU A 125 6.19 -13.39 10.49
CA GLU A 125 5.72 -14.73 10.13
C GLU A 125 6.00 -15.80 11.20
N LYS A 126 6.97 -15.57 12.10
CA LYS A 126 7.35 -16.51 13.18
C LYS A 126 6.33 -16.51 14.31
N GLY A 127 5.54 -15.45 14.45
CA GLY A 127 4.53 -15.31 15.50
C GLY A 127 4.83 -14.23 16.53
N ASN A 128 5.96 -13.52 16.41
CA ASN A 128 6.23 -12.38 17.27
C ASN A 128 5.22 -11.27 16.96
N ILE A 129 4.66 -10.64 17.99
CA ILE A 129 3.65 -9.60 17.81
C ILE A 129 3.71 -8.59 18.96
N GLY A 130 3.61 -7.31 18.63
CA GLY A 130 3.68 -6.22 19.60
C GLY A 130 2.75 -5.05 19.27
N ILE A 131 2.60 -4.15 20.24
CA ILE A 131 1.98 -2.83 20.08
C ILE A 131 3.05 -1.77 20.34
N MET A 132 3.05 -0.72 19.54
CA MET A 132 3.91 0.44 19.68
C MET A 132 3.08 1.68 19.94
N GLU A 133 3.46 2.43 20.96
CA GLU A 133 3.01 3.80 21.22
C GLU A 133 4.24 4.69 21.24
N THR A 134 4.19 5.78 20.49
CA THR A 134 5.34 6.69 20.37
C THR A 134 4.87 8.13 20.39
N ILE A 135 5.82 9.05 20.56
CA ILE A 135 5.49 10.47 20.74
C ILE A 135 5.06 11.17 19.45
N ASP A 136 5.43 10.64 18.28
CA ASP A 136 5.03 11.12 16.96
C ASP A 136 5.30 10.07 15.86
N ASN A 137 4.83 10.34 14.64
CA ASN A 137 4.96 9.40 13.52
C ASN A 137 6.42 9.23 13.05
N THR A 138 7.29 10.20 13.28
CA THR A 138 8.74 10.09 12.97
C THR A 138 9.43 9.10 13.91
N TRP A 139 9.08 9.12 15.20
CA TRP A 139 9.53 8.13 16.16
C TRP A 139 8.91 6.75 15.92
N THR A 140 7.64 6.71 15.49
CA THR A 140 6.99 5.46 15.05
C THR A 140 7.82 4.80 13.96
N GLU A 141 8.08 5.53 12.86
CA GLU A 141 8.92 5.09 11.73
C GLU A 141 10.30 4.60 12.19
N ARG A 142 10.99 5.42 12.98
CA ARG A 142 12.35 5.12 13.44
C ARG A 142 12.43 3.83 14.26
N LEU A 143 11.51 3.64 15.20
CA LEU A 143 11.53 2.48 16.08
C LEU A 143 10.98 1.22 15.39
N ALA A 144 9.90 1.35 14.62
CA ALA A 144 9.29 0.23 13.90
C ALA A 144 10.27 -0.37 12.87
N ARG A 145 11.12 0.48 12.26
CA ARG A 145 12.16 0.05 11.33
C ARG A 145 13.23 -0.82 12.01
N VAL A 146 13.64 -0.48 13.23
CA VAL A 146 14.57 -1.31 14.02
C VAL A 146 13.96 -2.68 14.32
N GLN A 147 12.70 -2.69 14.77
CA GLN A 147 12.00 -3.94 15.06
C GLN A 147 11.82 -4.81 13.80
N THR A 148 11.53 -4.18 12.66
CA THR A 148 11.41 -4.86 11.37
C THR A 148 12.73 -5.52 10.95
N VAL A 149 13.87 -4.87 11.20
CA VAL A 149 15.20 -5.47 10.95
C VAL A 149 15.39 -6.74 11.79
N GLU A 150 15.12 -6.67 13.09
CA GLU A 150 15.22 -7.83 14.00
C GLU A 150 14.22 -8.94 13.66
N MET A 151 13.06 -8.59 13.08
CA MET A 151 12.09 -9.53 12.53
C MET A 151 12.52 -10.14 11.19
N GLY A 152 13.75 -9.92 10.73
CA GLY A 152 14.25 -10.43 9.45
C GLY A 152 13.90 -9.54 8.26
N ALA A 153 13.98 -8.22 8.46
CA ALA A 153 13.82 -7.17 7.45
C ALA A 153 12.46 -7.12 6.70
N SER A 154 11.44 -7.79 7.22
CA SER A 154 10.06 -7.75 6.74
C SER A 154 9.10 -8.08 7.88
N ALA A 155 8.15 -7.17 8.11
CA ALA A 155 7.13 -7.29 9.14
C ALA A 155 5.79 -6.77 8.59
N LEU A 156 4.70 -7.26 9.16
CA LEU A 156 3.36 -6.74 8.90
C LEU A 156 2.99 -5.76 10.00
N VAL A 157 2.33 -4.68 9.63
CA VAL A 157 1.89 -3.61 10.52
C VAL A 157 0.41 -3.29 10.31
N SER A 158 -0.25 -2.88 11.38
CA SER A 158 -1.54 -2.20 11.33
C SER A 158 -1.34 -0.84 11.99
N ILE A 159 -1.69 0.22 11.27
CA ILE A 159 -1.25 1.61 11.54
C ILE A 159 -2.37 2.59 11.19
N TYR A 160 -2.30 3.82 11.70
CA TYR A 160 -3.29 4.86 11.39
C TYR A 160 -4.74 4.37 11.54
N PRO A 161 -5.13 3.89 12.74
CA PRO A 161 -6.54 3.61 13.00
C PRO A 161 -7.39 4.85 12.70
N ALA A 162 -8.50 4.67 11.99
CA ALA A 162 -9.25 5.78 11.42
C ALA A 162 -10.75 5.63 11.65
N THR A 163 -11.43 6.74 11.91
CA THR A 163 -12.89 6.81 11.75
C THR A 163 -13.28 7.00 10.29
N GLY A 164 -14.52 6.68 9.93
CA GLY A 164 -15.01 6.91 8.57
C GLY A 164 -14.93 8.38 8.16
N LYS A 165 -15.17 9.30 9.10
CA LYS A 165 -14.96 10.74 8.86
C LYS A 165 -13.51 11.07 8.51
N GLN A 166 -12.54 10.46 9.17
CA GLN A 166 -11.12 10.69 8.87
C GLN A 166 -10.75 10.14 7.49
N LEU A 167 -11.31 8.99 7.09
CA LEU A 167 -11.11 8.48 5.72
C LEU A 167 -11.72 9.40 4.67
N GLN A 168 -12.92 9.94 4.93
CA GLN A 168 -13.57 10.91 4.06
C GLN A 168 -12.79 12.22 3.95
N ASP A 169 -12.35 12.78 5.07
CA ASP A 169 -11.70 14.10 5.12
C ASP A 169 -10.24 14.04 4.67
N TYR A 170 -9.51 12.95 4.95
CA TYR A 170 -8.05 12.89 4.84
C TYR A 170 -7.53 11.82 3.87
N GLY A 171 -8.35 10.86 3.45
CA GLY A 171 -7.96 9.83 2.49
C GLY A 171 -7.87 10.36 1.07
N ILE A 172 -7.05 9.74 0.24
CA ILE A 172 -7.06 9.92 -1.21
C ILE A 172 -8.05 8.91 -1.79
N HIS A 173 -9.15 9.39 -2.34
CA HIS A 173 -10.29 8.55 -2.76
C HIS A 173 -10.07 7.95 -4.15
N ASN A 174 -10.81 6.87 -4.43
CA ASN A 174 -10.90 6.20 -5.74
C ASN A 174 -9.59 5.60 -6.24
N ILE A 175 -8.64 5.33 -5.35
CA ILE A 175 -7.30 4.88 -5.73
C ILE A 175 -7.26 3.40 -6.14
N VAL A 176 -8.12 2.58 -5.55
CA VAL A 176 -8.28 1.17 -5.93
C VAL A 176 -9.00 1.11 -7.29
N THR A 177 -10.04 1.91 -7.48
CA THR A 177 -10.71 2.06 -8.78
C THR A 177 -9.74 2.57 -9.85
N LEU A 178 -8.95 3.62 -9.58
CA LEU A 178 -7.94 4.11 -10.52
C LEU A 178 -6.92 3.03 -10.90
N SER A 179 -6.48 2.23 -9.92
CA SER A 179 -5.59 1.09 -10.16
C SER A 179 -6.23 0.02 -11.06
N GLU A 180 -7.54 -0.22 -10.89
CA GLU A 180 -8.31 -1.12 -11.75
C GLU A 180 -8.38 -0.58 -13.19
N GLU A 181 -8.71 0.71 -13.37
CA GLU A 181 -8.81 1.37 -14.68
C GLU A 181 -7.47 1.37 -15.43
N ILE A 182 -6.36 1.70 -14.75
CA ILE A 182 -5.01 1.57 -15.30
C ILE A 182 -4.75 0.11 -15.72
N GLY A 183 -5.14 -0.85 -14.86
CA GLY A 183 -5.03 -2.27 -15.16
C GLY A 183 -5.83 -2.70 -16.41
N LYS A 184 -7.01 -2.12 -16.65
CA LYS A 184 -7.83 -2.34 -17.85
C LYS A 184 -7.11 -1.85 -19.10
N VAL A 185 -6.51 -0.67 -19.06
CA VAL A 185 -5.69 -0.15 -20.17
C VAL A 185 -4.47 -1.04 -20.42
N ILE A 186 -3.76 -1.46 -19.38
CA ILE A 186 -2.58 -2.34 -19.52
C ILE A 186 -2.95 -3.70 -20.12
N ARG A 187 -4.10 -4.28 -19.76
CA ARG A 187 -4.55 -5.58 -20.28
C ARG A 187 -5.33 -5.47 -21.59
N GLY A 188 -5.77 -4.27 -21.96
CA GLY A 188 -6.56 -4.00 -23.15
C GLY A 188 -5.78 -4.20 -24.44
N THR A 189 -6.54 -4.47 -25.51
CA THR A 189 -6.07 -4.55 -26.88
C THR A 189 -6.29 -3.20 -27.57
N TYR A 190 -5.25 -2.70 -28.23
CA TYR A 190 -5.25 -1.42 -28.95
C TYR A 190 -4.72 -1.64 -30.37
N ALA A 191 -4.97 -0.70 -31.28
CA ALA A 191 -4.51 -0.79 -32.66
C ALA A 191 -2.96 -0.73 -32.74
N ASP A 192 -2.35 0.10 -31.89
CA ASP A 192 -0.90 0.22 -31.76
C ASP A 192 -0.45 0.68 -30.35
N GLU A 193 0.87 0.77 -30.15
CA GLU A 193 1.45 1.20 -28.88
C GLU A 193 1.22 2.70 -28.57
N GLN A 194 1.02 3.53 -29.59
CA GLN A 194 0.79 4.97 -29.40
C GLN A 194 -0.59 5.21 -28.83
N GLU A 195 -1.61 4.53 -29.36
CA GLU A 195 -2.97 4.56 -28.84
C GLU A 195 -3.00 4.08 -27.38
N LYS A 196 -2.30 2.99 -27.07
CA LYS A 196 -2.20 2.48 -25.69
C LYS A 196 -1.49 3.44 -24.74
N ARG A 197 -0.40 4.08 -25.17
CA ARG A 197 0.28 5.13 -24.38
C ARG A 197 -0.64 6.32 -24.12
N GLN A 198 -1.35 6.79 -25.14
CA GLN A 198 -2.29 7.89 -25.00
C GLN A 198 -3.41 7.56 -24.01
N ALA A 199 -3.97 6.35 -24.07
CA ALA A 199 -4.95 5.89 -23.10
C ALA A 199 -4.39 5.83 -21.66
N LEU A 200 -3.11 5.47 -21.48
CA LEU A 200 -2.45 5.52 -20.17
C LEU A 200 -2.27 6.94 -19.64
N VAL A 201 -1.89 7.88 -20.52
CA VAL A 201 -1.77 9.31 -20.18
C VAL A 201 -3.13 9.86 -19.75
N GLU A 202 -4.18 9.56 -20.51
CA GLU A 202 -5.55 10.02 -20.22
C GLU A 202 -6.11 9.46 -18.91
N VAL A 203 -5.99 8.15 -18.67
CA VAL A 203 -6.53 7.53 -17.45
C VAL A 203 -5.79 7.97 -16.18
N THR A 204 -4.53 8.38 -16.30
CA THR A 204 -3.71 8.84 -15.15
C THR A 204 -3.68 10.35 -14.96
N ASP A 205 -4.29 11.12 -15.88
CA ASP A 205 -4.06 12.58 -16.00
C ASP A 205 -2.56 12.92 -15.99
N GLY A 206 -1.78 12.08 -16.68
CA GLY A 206 -0.32 12.10 -16.66
C GLY A 206 0.30 12.97 -17.74
N PHE A 207 1.63 13.01 -17.77
CA PHE A 207 2.41 13.64 -18.83
C PHE A 207 3.49 12.69 -19.33
N GLU A 208 3.67 12.62 -20.65
CA GLU A 208 4.83 11.94 -21.24
C GLU A 208 6.07 12.83 -21.06
N LEU A 209 7.02 12.37 -20.23
CA LEU A 209 8.25 13.11 -19.94
C LEU A 209 9.43 12.72 -20.83
N PHE A 210 9.47 11.45 -21.27
CA PHE A 210 10.58 10.91 -22.03
C PHE A 210 10.20 9.60 -22.71
N GLN A 211 10.60 9.44 -23.97
CA GLN A 211 10.55 8.17 -24.68
C GLN A 211 11.96 7.62 -24.90
N GLY A 212 12.23 6.44 -24.35
CA GLY A 212 13.56 5.86 -24.48
C GLY A 212 13.63 4.38 -24.19
N LYS A 213 14.84 3.85 -24.37
CA LYS A 213 15.20 2.49 -23.96
C LYS A 213 16.11 2.53 -22.74
N ILE A 214 15.96 1.54 -21.87
CA ILE A 214 16.83 1.34 -20.72
C ILE A 214 18.23 0.93 -21.23
N LEU A 215 19.25 1.70 -20.85
CA LEU A 215 20.65 1.36 -21.08
C LEU A 215 21.27 0.62 -19.90
N ASP A 216 20.92 1.04 -18.69
CA ASP A 216 21.56 0.57 -17.47
C ASP A 216 20.62 0.73 -16.28
N VAL A 217 20.74 -0.16 -15.29
CA VAL A 217 19.97 -0.13 -14.05
C VAL A 217 20.89 -0.48 -12.89
N GLU A 218 21.23 0.53 -12.09
CA GLU A 218 21.97 0.39 -10.85
C GLU A 218 20.97 0.31 -9.68
N ARG A 219 21.17 -0.65 -8.76
CA ARG A 219 20.37 -0.77 -7.53
C ARG A 219 21.29 -0.91 -6.34
N GLU A 220 21.01 -0.19 -5.27
CA GLU A 220 21.72 -0.29 -4.00
C GLU A 220 20.75 -0.26 -2.82
N VAL A 221 21.09 -0.93 -1.73
CA VAL A 221 20.37 -0.81 -0.45
C VAL A 221 21.15 0.14 0.44
N LYS A 222 20.55 1.28 0.81
CA LYS A 222 21.19 2.28 1.65
C LYS A 222 20.19 2.80 2.70
N GLY A 223 20.58 2.78 3.97
CA GLY A 223 19.75 3.27 5.07
C GLY A 223 18.43 2.53 5.27
N GLY A 224 18.33 1.26 4.82
CA GLY A 224 17.09 0.48 4.89
C GLY A 224 16.10 0.75 3.74
N PHE A 225 16.53 1.46 2.70
CA PHE A 225 15.75 1.71 1.48
C PHE A 225 16.44 1.13 0.25
N ASN A 226 15.65 0.75 -0.75
CA ASN A 226 16.13 0.37 -2.07
C ASN A 226 16.23 1.64 -2.93
N LEU A 227 17.45 2.05 -3.26
CA LEU A 227 17.70 3.12 -4.20
C LEU A 227 18.01 2.52 -5.58
N GLY A 228 17.56 3.21 -6.62
CA GLY A 228 17.83 2.81 -7.99
C GLY A 228 18.19 4.00 -8.85
N ARG A 229 19.10 3.80 -9.80
CA ARG A 229 19.36 4.71 -10.91
C ARG A 229 19.11 3.95 -12.20
N VAL A 230 18.31 4.54 -13.08
CA VAL A 230 18.08 4.02 -14.43
C VAL A 230 18.68 5.01 -15.41
N LYS A 231 19.50 4.55 -16.35
CA LYS A 231 20.00 5.36 -17.48
C LYS A 231 19.18 5.04 -18.71
N LEU A 232 18.69 6.06 -19.38
CA LEU A 232 17.84 5.95 -20.57
C LEU A 232 18.52 6.59 -21.78
N SER A 233 18.37 5.96 -22.94
CA SER A 233 18.69 6.56 -24.24
C SER A 233 17.41 6.94 -24.95
N GLY A 234 17.33 8.17 -25.43
CA GLY A 234 16.12 8.68 -26.08
C GLY A 234 15.83 8.01 -27.42
N LEU A 235 14.53 7.93 -27.74
CA LEU A 235 13.94 7.38 -28.95
C LEU A 235 12.97 8.40 -29.55
N ASN A 236 12.65 8.27 -30.84
CA ASN A 236 11.68 9.11 -31.54
C ASN A 236 11.96 10.62 -31.34
N SER A 237 11.03 11.36 -30.73
CA SER A 237 11.18 12.80 -30.44
C SER A 237 12.35 13.11 -29.52
N ASP A 238 12.78 12.15 -28.70
CA ASP A 238 13.90 12.26 -27.78
C ASP A 238 15.21 11.68 -28.36
N ALA A 239 15.24 11.27 -29.63
CA ALA A 239 16.43 10.66 -30.23
C ALA A 239 17.68 11.56 -30.09
N GLY A 240 18.77 10.99 -29.55
CA GLY A 240 20.02 11.70 -29.29
C GLY A 240 20.15 12.29 -27.88
N SER A 241 19.10 12.23 -27.07
CA SER A 241 19.13 12.63 -25.65
C SER A 241 19.41 11.44 -24.71
N ALA A 242 19.74 11.75 -23.45
CA ALA A 242 19.91 10.79 -22.36
C ALA A 242 19.27 11.33 -21.08
N ALA A 243 18.68 10.44 -20.29
CA ALA A 243 18.06 10.73 -18.99
C ALA A 243 18.54 9.75 -17.91
#